data_AF-A0A8H7YAK0-F1
#
_entry.id   AF-A0A8H7YAK0-F1
#
_cell.length_a   1.000
_cell.length_b   1.000
_cell.length_c   1.000
_cell.angle_alpha   90.00
_cell.angle_beta   90.00
_cell.angle_gamma   90.00
#
_symmetry.space_group_name_H-M   'P 1'
#
loop_
_entity.id
_entity.type
_entity.pdbx_description
1 polymer ?
#
loop_
_entity_poly.entity_id
_entity_poly.type
_entity_poly.pdbx_seq_one_letter_code
_entity_poly.pdbx_strand_id
1 'polypeptide(L)'
;MEKIFIRLHLPCPQAPYWAVIVGENYEYQDSACHVSLDCLQVKLWIFPTHFGFSGGPWIDTTLDGFTADVWSSKDAPWWINSVRSNLISTILNGETVLLHAIATKLYFGTISKSLDVDEDGDGTIDEQGLFEGEVNNELRARCSTSQWNIVTPYGRMYTFGQLNAEFRRSWVDDRGTFAMIIGQCRLLKLRKSTVDVDHSVLWQIFTAISSLPNIALKTYRNPLSLIDIYVPHAQISFSDFRLRDAELLHESAVKLRQEYNQFTYKYPGVLENIAWDIFIGHVLSCLQD
;
A
#
# COMPACT_ATOMS: atom_id res chain seq x y z
N MET A 1 8.63 -23.23 12.85
CA MET A 1 9.13 -24.25 11.90
C MET A 1 8.43 -23.98 10.59
N GLU A 2 9.14 -23.40 9.64
CA GLU A 2 8.58 -23.01 8.34
C GLU A 2 8.09 -24.25 7.58
N LYS A 3 6.87 -24.18 7.05
CA LYS A 3 6.30 -25.24 6.22
C LYS A 3 5.89 -24.65 4.89
N ILE A 4 6.58 -25.08 3.83
CA ILE A 4 6.21 -24.75 2.45
C ILE A 4 5.59 -26.00 1.84
N PHE A 5 4.36 -25.90 1.35
CA PHE A 5 3.69 -26.97 0.64
C PHE A 5 3.18 -26.50 -0.72
N ILE A 6 3.25 -27.40 -1.69
CA ILE A 6 2.78 -27.16 -3.05
C ILE A 6 1.65 -28.15 -3.31
N ARG A 7 0.45 -27.64 -3.58
CA ARG A 7 -0.70 -28.44 -4.01
C ARG A 7 -0.89 -28.23 -5.50
N LEU A 8 -0.70 -29.32 -6.25
CA LEU A 8 -1.00 -29.33 -7.67
C LEU A 8 -2.49 -29.65 -7.86
N HIS A 9 -3.13 -28.92 -8.76
CA HIS A 9 -4.55 -29.06 -9.07
C HIS A 9 -4.73 -29.28 -10.57
N LEU A 10 -5.72 -30.08 -10.94
CA LEU A 10 -6.14 -30.17 -12.33
C LEU A 10 -7.04 -28.94 -12.61
N PRO A 11 -6.68 -28.08 -13.58
CA PRO A 11 -7.45 -26.88 -13.87
C PRO A 11 -8.86 -27.27 -14.35
N CYS A 12 -9.89 -26.67 -13.76
CA CYS A 12 -11.27 -26.86 -14.19
C CYS A 12 -11.90 -25.50 -14.57
N PRO A 13 -12.98 -25.47 -15.37
CA PRO A 13 -13.59 -24.21 -15.79
C PRO A 13 -14.03 -23.29 -14.64
N GLN A 14 -14.30 -23.83 -13.46
CA GLN A 14 -14.68 -23.05 -12.27
C GLN A 14 -13.47 -22.57 -11.45
N ALA A 15 -12.32 -23.21 -11.63
CA ALA A 15 -11.07 -22.96 -10.92
C ALA A 15 -9.87 -23.17 -11.86
N PRO A 16 -9.62 -22.23 -12.80
CA PRO A 16 -8.53 -22.34 -13.78
C PRO A 16 -7.14 -22.05 -13.17
N TYR A 17 -6.83 -22.62 -12.00
CA TYR A 17 -5.49 -22.61 -11.41
C TYR A 17 -4.92 -24.03 -11.40
N TRP A 18 -3.60 -24.14 -11.51
CA TRP A 18 -2.91 -25.42 -11.63
C TRP A 18 -2.03 -25.76 -10.44
N ALA A 19 -1.67 -24.74 -9.67
CA ALA A 19 -0.90 -24.92 -8.46
C ALA A 19 -1.27 -23.87 -7.42
N VAL A 20 -1.25 -24.29 -6.16
CA VAL A 20 -1.35 -23.43 -4.99
C VAL A 20 -0.13 -23.72 -4.14
N ILE A 21 0.72 -22.71 -3.98
CA ILE A 21 1.87 -22.75 -3.08
C ILE A 21 1.42 -22.09 -1.78
N VAL A 22 1.65 -22.74 -0.66
CA VAL A 22 1.36 -22.17 0.66
C VAL A 22 2.61 -22.24 1.52
N GLY A 23 2.95 -21.13 2.16
CA GLY A 23 3.97 -21.04 3.20
C GLY A 23 3.30 -20.64 4.51
N GLU A 24 3.63 -21.32 5.60
CA GLU A 24 3.11 -21.01 6.94
C GLU A 24 4.25 -20.58 7.87
N ASN A 25 3.97 -19.58 8.72
CA ASN A 25 4.85 -19.06 9.77
C ASN A 25 6.23 -18.68 9.24
N TYR A 26 6.27 -17.83 8.21
CA TYR A 26 7.52 -17.31 7.67
C TYR A 26 8.02 -16.18 8.56
N GLU A 27 9.28 -16.26 8.97
CA GLU A 27 9.90 -15.25 9.83
C GLU A 27 11.28 -14.90 9.27
N TYR A 28 11.47 -13.63 8.95
CA TYR A 28 12.72 -13.09 8.46
C TYR A 28 13.22 -12.03 9.42
N GLN A 29 14.40 -12.26 9.99
CA GLN A 29 15.05 -11.31 10.88
C GLN A 29 16.38 -10.87 10.27
N ASP A 30 16.55 -9.56 10.16
CA ASP A 30 17.78 -8.90 9.75
C ASP A 30 18.15 -7.83 10.80
N SER A 31 19.38 -7.35 10.69
CA SER A 31 19.91 -6.21 11.43
C SER A 31 19.06 -4.92 11.28
N ALA A 32 18.35 -4.77 10.17
CA ALA A 32 17.54 -3.59 9.86
C ALA A 32 16.03 -3.76 10.10
N CYS A 33 15.52 -4.98 10.01
CA CYS A 33 14.08 -5.24 10.12
C CYS A 33 13.77 -6.66 10.60
N HIS A 34 12.60 -6.82 11.20
CA HIS A 34 11.95 -8.09 11.43
C HIS A 34 10.66 -8.14 10.60
N VAL A 35 10.45 -9.23 9.87
CA VAL A 35 9.26 -9.45 9.05
C VAL A 35 8.70 -10.81 9.42
N SER A 36 7.44 -10.85 9.80
CA SER A 36 6.70 -12.08 10.04
C SER A 36 5.48 -12.15 9.12
N LEU A 37 5.13 -13.37 8.75
CA LEU A 37 3.99 -13.66 7.90
C LEU A 37 3.39 -15.00 8.32
N ASP A 38 2.13 -14.96 8.77
CA ASP A 38 1.43 -16.14 9.27
C ASP A 38 1.14 -17.13 8.16
N CYS A 39 0.58 -16.66 7.04
CA CYS A 39 0.26 -17.49 5.89
C CYS A 39 0.47 -16.77 4.56
N LEU A 40 1.30 -17.34 3.71
CA LEU A 40 1.48 -16.98 2.31
C LEU A 40 0.70 -17.96 1.46
N GLN A 41 -0.28 -17.51 0.68
CA GLN A 41 -0.94 -18.34 -0.32
C GLN A 41 -0.74 -17.76 -1.73
N VAL A 42 -0.08 -18.50 -2.60
CA VAL A 42 0.16 -18.11 -3.99
C VAL A 42 -0.59 -19.06 -4.92
N LYS A 43 -1.59 -18.55 -5.63
CA LYS A 43 -2.36 -19.29 -6.65
C LYS A 43 -1.81 -18.97 -8.02
N LEU A 44 -1.44 -20.01 -8.77
CA LEU A 44 -0.92 -19.90 -10.13
C LEU A 44 -2.03 -20.23 -11.13
N TRP A 45 -2.45 -19.24 -11.89
CA TRP A 45 -3.53 -19.33 -12.87
C TRP A 45 -3.02 -19.83 -14.22
N ILE A 46 -3.90 -20.52 -14.96
CA ILE A 46 -3.72 -20.86 -16.37
C ILE A 46 -4.61 -19.93 -17.20
N PHE A 47 -3.99 -19.14 -18.07
CA PHE A 47 -4.69 -18.29 -19.05
C PHE A 47 -5.82 -17.42 -18.47
N PRO A 48 -5.52 -16.58 -17.46
CA PRO A 48 -6.51 -15.81 -16.69
C PRO A 48 -7.45 -14.94 -17.55
N THR A 49 -6.93 -14.40 -18.65
CA THR A 49 -7.68 -13.52 -19.57
C THR A 49 -8.74 -14.26 -20.38
N HIS A 50 -8.51 -15.52 -20.74
CA HIS A 50 -9.41 -16.29 -21.61
C HIS A 50 -10.61 -16.86 -20.88
N PHE A 51 -10.47 -17.13 -19.58
CA PHE A 51 -11.58 -17.62 -18.77
C PHE A 51 -12.42 -16.48 -18.16
N GLY A 52 -12.06 -15.22 -18.38
CA GLY A 52 -12.84 -14.06 -17.94
C GLY A 52 -12.90 -13.83 -16.42
N PHE A 53 -12.22 -14.65 -15.61
CA PHE A 53 -12.28 -14.59 -14.14
C PHE A 53 -11.49 -13.43 -13.54
N SER A 54 -10.42 -12.98 -14.19
CA SER A 54 -9.57 -11.91 -13.65
C SER A 54 -9.07 -10.97 -14.75
N GLY A 55 -8.61 -9.78 -14.36
CA GLY A 55 -8.03 -8.78 -15.27
C GLY A 55 -6.70 -9.18 -15.93
N GLY A 56 -6.34 -10.47 -15.89
CA GLY A 56 -5.12 -11.03 -16.47
C GLY A 56 -3.87 -11.18 -15.58
N PRO A 57 -3.90 -11.18 -14.23
CA PRO A 57 -2.75 -11.62 -13.43
C PRO A 57 -2.62 -13.14 -13.46
N TRP A 58 -1.39 -13.61 -13.61
CA TRP A 58 -1.05 -15.04 -13.62
C TRP A 58 -0.86 -15.60 -12.22
N ILE A 59 -0.61 -14.71 -11.27
CA ILE A 59 -0.29 -15.03 -9.89
C ILE A 59 -1.22 -14.21 -9.02
N ASP A 60 -1.96 -14.89 -8.15
CA ASP A 60 -2.77 -14.28 -7.11
C ASP A 60 -2.16 -14.65 -5.76
N THR A 61 -1.67 -13.65 -5.04
CA THR A 61 -0.93 -13.82 -3.79
C THR A 61 -1.75 -13.24 -2.65
N THR A 62 -2.07 -14.07 -1.66
CA THR A 62 -2.64 -13.64 -0.38
C THR A 62 -1.57 -13.68 0.69
N LEU A 63 -1.37 -12.56 1.40
CA LEU A 63 -0.45 -12.40 2.51
C LEU A 63 -1.27 -12.19 3.78
N ASP A 64 -1.40 -13.21 4.61
CA ASP A 64 -2.15 -13.14 5.86
C ASP A 64 -1.21 -12.93 7.06
N GLY A 65 -1.62 -12.06 7.98
CA GLY A 65 -0.82 -11.69 9.16
C GLY A 65 0.55 -11.11 8.81
N PHE A 66 0.62 -10.20 7.83
CA PHE A 66 1.91 -9.59 7.43
C PHE A 66 2.31 -8.50 8.43
N THR A 67 3.40 -8.73 9.16
CA THR A 67 3.95 -7.75 10.10
C THR A 67 5.39 -7.41 9.73
N ALA A 68 5.71 -6.12 9.62
CA ALA A 68 7.03 -5.64 9.30
C ALA A 68 7.46 -4.55 10.29
N ASP A 69 8.42 -4.89 11.15
CA ASP A 69 9.00 -4.01 12.14
C ASP A 69 10.37 -3.55 11.67
N VAL A 70 10.51 -2.26 11.39
CA VAL A 70 11.73 -1.64 10.90
C VAL A 70 12.38 -0.86 12.04
N TRP A 71 13.65 -1.11 12.33
CA TRP A 71 14.29 -0.48 13.47
C TRP A 71 14.55 1.01 13.24
N SER A 72 15.04 1.38 12.06
CA SER A 72 15.29 2.77 11.71
C SER A 72 14.79 3.09 10.30
N SER A 73 14.20 4.27 10.12
CA SER A 73 13.76 4.74 8.81
C SER A 73 14.92 4.97 7.83
N LYS A 74 16.13 5.19 8.35
CA LYS A 74 17.34 5.46 7.56
C LYS A 74 17.90 4.21 6.91
N ASP A 75 17.93 3.11 7.64
CA ASP A 75 18.51 1.83 7.20
C ASP A 75 17.43 0.85 6.69
N ALA A 76 16.28 1.39 6.25
CA ALA A 76 15.18 0.57 5.77
C ALA A 76 15.60 -0.28 4.55
N PRO A 77 15.23 -1.57 4.50
CA PRO A 77 15.49 -2.44 3.37
C PRO A 77 15.05 -1.84 2.03
N TRP A 78 15.81 -2.14 0.97
CA TRP A 78 15.56 -1.61 -0.37
C TRP A 78 14.13 -1.86 -0.89
N TRP A 79 13.52 -2.98 -0.51
CA TRP A 79 12.16 -3.34 -0.91
C TRP A 79 11.10 -2.50 -0.19
N ILE A 80 11.29 -2.16 1.09
CA ILE A 80 10.41 -1.25 1.84
C ILE A 80 10.48 0.14 1.19
N ASN A 81 11.69 0.61 0.89
CA ASN A 81 11.89 1.88 0.20
C ASN A 81 11.20 1.88 -1.18
N SER A 82 11.26 0.76 -1.90
CA SER A 82 10.59 0.60 -3.20
C SER A 82 9.07 0.64 -3.08
N VAL A 83 8.48 -0.09 -2.12
CA VAL A 83 7.02 -0.07 -1.85
C VAL A 83 6.59 1.34 -1.47
N ARG A 84 7.32 1.98 -0.58
CA ARG A 84 7.10 3.35 -0.12
C ARG A 84 7.11 4.36 -1.28
N SER A 85 8.15 4.34 -2.12
CA SER A 85 8.24 5.23 -3.28
C SER A 85 7.14 4.97 -4.30
N ASN A 86 6.72 3.71 -4.48
CA ASN A 86 5.58 3.36 -5.34
C ASN A 86 4.25 3.85 -4.78
N LEU A 87 4.04 3.73 -3.47
CA LEU A 87 2.84 4.25 -2.79
C LEU A 87 2.77 5.77 -2.90
N ILE A 88 3.86 6.47 -2.61
CA ILE A 88 3.93 7.94 -2.78
C ILE A 88 3.64 8.31 -4.23
N SER A 89 4.30 7.67 -5.19
CA SER A 89 4.05 7.91 -6.61
C SER A 89 2.60 7.64 -7.00
N THR A 90 1.96 6.64 -6.38
CA THR A 90 0.57 6.29 -6.62
C THR A 90 -0.38 7.33 -6.02
N ILE A 91 -0.10 7.83 -4.82
CA ILE A 91 -0.90 8.88 -4.18
C ILE A 91 -0.81 10.18 -4.98
N LEU A 92 0.37 10.50 -5.50
CA LEU A 92 0.62 11.75 -6.22
C LEU A 92 0.11 11.73 -7.67
N ASN A 93 0.36 10.64 -8.39
CA ASN A 93 0.07 10.54 -9.82
C ASN A 93 -1.17 9.70 -10.14
N GLY A 94 -1.71 9.00 -9.15
CA GLY A 94 -2.88 8.16 -9.30
C GLY A 94 -4.18 8.97 -9.21
N GLU A 95 -5.21 8.46 -9.86
CA GLU A 95 -6.56 9.00 -9.79
C GLU A 95 -7.28 8.33 -8.61
N THR A 96 -7.73 9.12 -7.63
CA THR A 96 -8.56 8.60 -6.54
C THR A 96 -9.98 8.38 -7.08
N VAL A 97 -10.38 7.11 -7.20
CA VAL A 97 -11.71 6.73 -7.71
C VAL A 97 -12.75 6.74 -6.60
N LEU A 98 -12.36 6.33 -5.39
CA LEU A 98 -13.23 6.31 -4.23
C LEU A 98 -12.41 6.64 -2.97
N LEU A 99 -12.99 7.47 -2.11
CA LEU A 99 -12.52 7.70 -0.75
C LEU A 99 -13.76 7.96 0.10
N HIS A 100 -14.09 7.05 1.02
CA HIS A 100 -15.33 7.18 1.78
C HIS A 100 -15.19 8.16 2.94
N ALA A 101 -14.16 7.98 3.76
CA ALA A 101 -13.84 8.89 4.85
C ALA A 101 -12.33 9.00 5.04
N ILE A 102 -11.89 10.19 5.40
CA ILE A 102 -10.55 10.50 5.88
C ILE A 102 -10.70 11.33 7.16
N ALA A 103 -10.01 10.92 8.21
CA ALA A 103 -9.98 11.64 9.47
C ALA A 103 -8.52 11.78 9.92
N THR A 104 -8.11 13.02 10.16
CA THR A 104 -6.79 13.34 10.68
C THR A 104 -6.98 13.99 12.04
N LYS A 105 -6.28 13.47 13.06
CA LYS A 105 -6.30 13.98 14.42
C LYS A 105 -4.87 14.31 14.83
N LEU A 106 -4.67 15.52 15.33
CA LEU A 106 -3.42 15.97 15.90
C LEU A 106 -3.62 16.11 17.41
N TYR A 107 -2.76 15.45 18.17
CA TYR A 107 -2.73 15.51 19.61
C TYR A 107 -1.40 16.13 20.04
N PHE A 108 -1.51 17.09 20.95
CA PHE A 108 -0.39 17.70 21.64
C PHE A 108 -0.59 17.36 23.11
N GLY A 109 0.26 16.50 23.69
CA GLY A 109 -0.01 15.97 25.03
C GLY A 109 1.12 15.19 25.69
N THR A 110 0.83 14.69 26.89
CA THR A 110 1.69 13.82 27.69
C THR A 110 1.79 12.43 27.06
N ILE A 111 2.93 11.77 27.22
CA ILE A 111 3.18 10.42 26.69
C ILE A 111 2.14 9.45 27.24
N SER A 112 1.18 9.03 26.41
CA SER A 112 0.30 7.91 26.73
C SER A 112 0.93 6.63 26.20
N LYS A 113 0.97 5.57 27.02
CA LYS A 113 1.34 4.23 26.54
C LYS A 113 0.36 3.85 25.43
N SER A 114 0.86 3.42 24.27
CA SER A 114 0.03 2.63 23.35
C SER A 114 -0.32 1.34 24.06
N LEU A 115 -1.55 1.24 24.55
CA LEU A 115 -2.22 -0.04 24.61
C LEU A 115 -2.51 -0.45 23.16
N ASP A 116 -2.30 -1.73 22.87
CA ASP A 116 -2.52 -2.32 21.56
C ASP A 116 -3.86 -1.84 20.99
N VAL A 117 -3.86 -1.44 19.73
CA VAL A 117 -5.02 -0.89 19.06
C VAL A 117 -6.06 -2.00 18.95
N ASP A 118 -7.06 -1.99 19.83
CA ASP A 118 -8.23 -2.85 19.74
C ASP A 118 -8.85 -2.70 18.32
N GLU A 119 -9.16 -3.84 17.70
CA GLU A 119 -9.64 -3.95 16.30
C GLU A 119 -10.97 -3.20 16.06
N ASP A 120 -11.72 -2.86 17.11
CA ASP A 120 -12.95 -2.07 17.04
C ASP A 120 -12.64 -0.59 17.25
N GLY A 121 -12.59 0.15 16.14
CA GLY A 121 -12.18 1.56 16.05
C GLY A 121 -13.04 2.61 16.77
N ASP A 122 -13.64 2.31 17.92
CA ASP A 122 -14.35 3.27 18.75
C ASP A 122 -14.21 2.94 20.25
N GLY A 123 -13.09 3.36 20.84
CA GLY A 123 -12.98 3.50 22.29
C GLY A 123 -11.72 2.92 22.89
N THR A 124 -10.67 3.73 22.99
CA THR A 124 -9.70 3.59 24.09
C THR A 124 -9.57 4.92 24.80
N ILE A 125 -9.96 4.91 26.07
CA ILE A 125 -9.66 5.97 27.04
C ILE A 125 -8.14 5.97 27.16
N ASP A 126 -7.47 7.01 26.65
CA ASP A 126 -6.05 7.25 26.87
C ASP A 126 -5.79 7.25 28.39
N GLU A 127 -5.26 6.16 28.93
CA GLU A 127 -4.74 6.18 30.30
C GLU A 127 -3.54 7.14 30.33
N GLN A 128 -3.67 8.20 31.13
CA GLN A 128 -2.62 9.19 31.34
C GLN A 128 -1.35 8.50 31.85
N GLY A 129 -0.22 8.86 31.24
CA GLY A 129 1.10 8.27 31.50
C GLY A 129 1.48 8.19 32.97
N LEU A 130 2.14 7.08 33.31
CA LEU A 130 2.50 6.56 34.63
C LEU A 130 3.45 7.39 35.51
N PHE A 131 3.84 8.62 35.13
CA PHE A 131 4.79 9.41 35.92
C PHE A 131 4.39 10.89 36.02
N GLU A 132 3.94 11.30 37.20
CA GLU A 132 3.85 12.72 37.59
C GLU A 132 5.25 13.34 37.56
N GLY A 133 5.57 14.12 36.52
CA GLY A 133 6.77 14.96 36.50
C GLY A 133 7.52 15.07 35.17
N GLU A 134 7.26 14.22 34.18
CA GLU A 134 7.85 14.39 32.84
C GLU A 134 7.09 15.44 32.05
N VAL A 135 7.79 16.52 31.66
CA VAL A 135 7.23 17.65 30.93
C VAL A 135 6.69 17.18 29.58
N ASN A 136 5.36 17.27 29.45
CA ASN A 136 4.51 17.05 28.29
C ASN A 136 5.16 17.49 26.97
N ASN A 137 5.70 16.54 26.21
CA ASN A 137 6.40 16.85 24.97
C ASN A 137 6.23 15.73 23.91
N GLU A 138 5.01 15.24 23.71
CA GLU A 138 4.70 14.37 22.56
C GLU A 138 3.78 15.09 21.55
N LEU A 139 4.17 15.03 20.27
CA LEU A 139 3.30 15.30 19.14
C LEU A 139 2.84 13.96 18.56
N ARG A 140 1.53 13.70 18.57
CA ARG A 140 0.93 12.52 17.95
C ARG A 140 0.01 12.95 16.81
N ALA A 141 0.27 12.44 15.63
CA ALA A 141 -0.56 12.62 14.45
C ALA A 141 -1.15 11.28 14.04
N ARG A 142 -2.48 11.16 14.08
CA ARG A 142 -3.20 9.96 13.62
C ARG A 142 -3.96 10.31 12.34
N CYS A 143 -3.84 9.47 11.33
CA CYS A 143 -4.59 9.54 10.09
C CYS A 143 -5.30 8.21 9.89
N SER A 144 -6.62 8.24 9.71
CA SER A 144 -7.42 7.06 9.40
C SER A 144 -8.20 7.29 8.12
N THR A 145 -8.17 6.34 7.19
CA THR A 145 -8.96 6.35 5.96
C THR A 145 -9.74 5.07 5.79
N SER A 146 -10.87 5.15 5.08
CA SER A 146 -11.71 4.00 4.76
C SER A 146 -12.08 3.96 3.27
N GLN A 147 -12.10 2.74 2.72
CA GLN A 147 -12.46 2.43 1.33
C GLN A 147 -11.73 3.32 0.30
N TRP A 148 -10.41 3.44 0.44
CA TRP A 148 -9.62 4.27 -0.46
C TRP A 148 -9.16 3.48 -1.69
N ASN A 149 -9.66 3.85 -2.87
CA ASN A 149 -9.30 3.25 -4.14
C ASN A 149 -8.54 4.24 -5.02
N ILE A 150 -7.33 3.88 -5.40
CA ILE A 150 -6.45 4.70 -6.24
C ILE A 150 -6.10 3.92 -7.50
N VAL A 151 -6.38 4.51 -8.66
CA VAL A 151 -6.00 3.95 -9.96
C VAL A 151 -4.70 4.59 -10.41
N THR A 152 -3.68 3.76 -10.59
CA THR A 152 -2.41 4.18 -11.17
C THR A 152 -2.51 4.37 -12.67
N PRO A 153 -1.69 5.27 -13.25
CA PRO A 153 -1.57 5.44 -14.70
C PRO A 153 -1.11 4.15 -15.42
N TYR A 154 -0.52 3.20 -14.68
CA TYR A 154 -0.08 1.91 -15.20
C TYR A 154 -1.22 0.88 -15.33
N GLY A 155 -2.47 1.26 -15.05
CA GLY A 155 -3.64 0.37 -15.16
C GLY A 155 -3.75 -0.61 -14.00
N ARG A 156 -3.29 -0.23 -12.82
CA ARG A 156 -3.50 -0.98 -11.57
C ARG A 156 -4.30 -0.17 -10.59
N MET A 157 -5.06 -0.86 -9.74
CA MET A 157 -5.83 -0.26 -8.68
C MET A 157 -5.27 -0.72 -7.33
N TYR A 158 -4.92 0.25 -6.49
CA TYR A 158 -4.68 0.03 -5.07
C TYR A 158 -6.00 0.27 -4.35
N THR A 159 -6.41 -0.67 -3.53
CA THR A 159 -7.62 -0.58 -2.70
C THR A 159 -7.20 -0.80 -1.27
N PHE A 160 -7.57 0.12 -0.39
CA PHE A 160 -7.39 0.03 1.05
C PHE A 160 -8.79 0.02 1.68
N GLY A 161 -9.19 -1.09 2.31
CA GLY A 161 -10.45 -1.14 3.03
C GLY A 161 -10.43 -0.23 4.25
N GLN A 162 -9.36 -0.32 5.03
CA GLN A 162 -9.06 0.57 6.15
C GLN A 162 -7.55 0.84 6.19
N LEU A 163 -7.17 2.07 6.52
CA LEU A 163 -5.78 2.45 6.69
C LEU A 163 -5.69 3.34 7.93
N ASN A 164 -5.01 2.89 8.96
CA ASN A 164 -4.74 3.68 10.16
C ASN A 164 -3.22 3.89 10.25
N ALA A 165 -2.80 5.13 10.18
CA ALA A 165 -1.41 5.52 10.37
C ALA A 165 -1.30 6.41 11.61
N GLU A 166 -0.31 6.14 12.44
CA GLU A 166 -0.01 6.90 13.63
C GLU A 166 1.46 7.25 13.66
N PHE A 167 1.73 8.54 13.72
CA PHE A 167 3.04 9.10 13.90
C PHE A 167 3.13 9.72 15.28
N ARG A 168 4.16 9.35 16.04
CA ARG A 168 4.45 9.93 17.36
C ARG A 168 5.85 10.51 17.34
N ARG A 169 6.05 11.65 17.99
CA ARG A 169 7.36 12.30 18.11
C ARG A 169 7.53 12.89 19.50
N SER A 170 8.63 12.54 20.16
CA SER A 170 9.13 13.23 21.36
C SER A 170 9.84 14.52 20.93
N TRP A 171 9.48 15.67 21.51
CA TRP A 171 10.21 16.92 21.27
C TRP A 171 11.60 16.92 21.90
N VAL A 172 11.83 16.11 22.92
CA VAL A 172 13.08 16.08 23.69
C VAL A 172 14.14 15.22 23.01
N ASP A 173 13.75 14.02 22.57
CA ASP A 173 14.71 13.02 22.08
C ASP A 173 14.98 13.11 20.58
N ASP A 174 14.24 13.97 19.86
CA ASP A 174 14.17 14.03 18.38
C ASP A 174 13.91 12.66 17.72
N ARG A 175 13.37 11.71 18.48
CA ARG A 175 12.97 10.38 18.03
C ARG A 175 11.47 10.35 17.80
N GLY A 176 11.08 9.74 16.69
CA GLY A 176 9.69 9.45 16.40
C GLY A 176 9.46 7.95 16.25
N THR A 177 8.23 7.52 16.46
CA THR A 177 7.77 6.18 16.09
C THR A 177 6.68 6.33 15.05
N PHE A 178 6.62 5.42 14.09
CA PHE A 178 5.55 5.40 13.11
C PHE A 178 4.95 4.00 13.05
N ALA A 179 3.63 3.89 13.16
CA ALA A 179 2.92 2.64 13.00
C ALA A 179 1.84 2.81 11.94
N MET A 180 1.68 1.82 11.09
CA MET A 180 0.66 1.77 10.05
C MET A 180 0.00 0.41 10.08
N ILE A 181 -1.32 0.41 10.26
CA ILE A 181 -2.16 -0.77 10.20
C ILE A 181 -3.03 -0.64 8.96
N ILE A 182 -2.98 -1.65 8.10
CA ILE A 182 -3.66 -1.69 6.82
C ILE A 182 -4.62 -2.88 6.82
N GLY A 183 -5.91 -2.60 6.65
CA GLY A 183 -6.97 -3.59 6.53
C GLY A 183 -7.44 -3.75 5.08
N GLN A 184 -7.59 -4.99 4.65
CA GLN A 184 -8.15 -5.39 3.36
C GLN A 184 -7.47 -4.69 2.17
N CYS A 185 -6.14 -4.64 2.17
CA CYS A 185 -5.36 -4.04 1.09
C CYS A 185 -5.35 -4.95 -0.13
N ARG A 186 -5.64 -4.40 -1.32
CA ARG A 186 -5.58 -5.11 -2.60
C ARG A 186 -4.79 -4.30 -3.62
N LEU A 187 -3.87 -4.96 -4.29
CA LEU A 187 -3.25 -4.47 -5.51
C LEU A 187 -3.78 -5.31 -6.67
N LEU A 188 -4.69 -4.73 -7.45
CA LEU A 188 -5.37 -5.39 -8.54
C LEU A 188 -4.92 -4.85 -9.88
N LYS A 189 -4.79 -5.73 -10.87
CA LYS A 189 -4.63 -5.31 -12.26
C LYS A 189 -6.00 -5.04 -12.87
N LEU A 190 -6.20 -3.84 -13.40
CA LEU A 190 -7.45 -3.51 -14.08
C LEU A 190 -7.53 -4.22 -15.42
N ARG A 191 -8.68 -4.84 -15.69
CA ARG A 191 -8.98 -5.40 -17.00
C ARG A 191 -9.04 -4.23 -17.99
N LYS A 192 -8.14 -4.22 -18.98
CA LYS A 192 -8.36 -3.38 -20.16
C LYS A 192 -9.63 -3.90 -20.80
N SER A 193 -10.62 -3.03 -21.01
CA SER A 193 -11.86 -3.35 -21.70
C SER A 193 -11.57 -3.67 -23.17
N THR A 194 -11.00 -4.83 -23.43
CA THR A 194 -10.98 -5.40 -24.77
C THR A 194 -12.37 -5.93 -25.01
N VAL A 195 -13.03 -5.42 -26.05
CA VAL A 195 -14.26 -6.00 -26.59
C VAL A 195 -13.97 -7.47 -26.85
N ASP A 196 -14.64 -8.37 -26.12
CA ASP A 196 -14.53 -9.81 -26.34
C ASP A 196 -15.09 -10.09 -27.74
N VAL A 197 -14.19 -10.23 -28.71
CA VAL A 197 -14.55 -10.75 -30.04
C VAL A 197 -14.70 -12.25 -29.87
N ASP A 198 -15.88 -12.74 -30.22
CA ASP A 198 -16.27 -14.14 -30.05
C ASP A 198 -15.41 -15.03 -30.97
N HIS A 199 -14.28 -15.48 -30.44
CA HIS A 199 -13.33 -16.33 -31.15
C HIS A 199 -13.50 -17.79 -30.72
N SER A 200 -13.27 -18.72 -31.65
CA SER A 200 -13.28 -20.16 -31.34
C SER A 200 -12.25 -20.49 -30.26
N VAL A 201 -12.57 -21.47 -29.39
CA VAL A 201 -11.71 -21.90 -28.27
C VAL A 201 -10.28 -22.24 -28.72
N LEU A 202 -10.13 -22.88 -29.89
CA LEU A 202 -8.81 -23.19 -30.45
C LEU A 202 -8.02 -21.93 -30.83
N TRP A 203 -8.68 -20.91 -31.37
CA TRP A 203 -8.04 -19.63 -31.67
C TRP A 203 -7.63 -18.89 -30.40
N GLN A 204 -8.44 -18.98 -29.34
CA GLN A 204 -8.09 -18.45 -28.03
C GLN A 204 -6.86 -19.14 -27.45
N ILE A 205 -6.78 -20.47 -27.52
CA ILE A 205 -5.58 -21.21 -27.07
C ILE A 205 -4.35 -20.83 -27.90
N PHE A 206 -4.49 -20.74 -29.23
CA PHE A 206 -3.39 -20.35 -30.11
C PHE A 206 -2.89 -18.92 -29.85
N THR A 207 -3.80 -17.97 -29.65
CA THR A 207 -3.46 -16.58 -29.31
C THR A 207 -2.83 -16.49 -27.92
N ALA A 208 -3.30 -17.30 -26.97
CA ALA A 208 -2.69 -17.41 -25.65
C ALA A 208 -1.23 -17.89 -25.74
N ILE A 209 -0.98 -19.00 -26.46
CA ILE A 209 0.37 -19.57 -26.66
C ILE A 209 1.27 -18.60 -27.41
N SER A 210 0.79 -17.96 -28.48
CA SER A 210 1.59 -17.00 -29.24
C SER A 210 1.89 -15.72 -28.47
N SER A 211 1.08 -15.37 -27.45
CA SER A 211 1.34 -14.24 -26.56
C SER A 211 2.33 -14.55 -25.42
N LEU A 212 2.59 -15.83 -25.12
CA LEU A 212 3.46 -16.24 -24.00
C LEU A 212 4.86 -15.61 -24.02
N PRO A 213 5.59 -15.52 -25.16
CA PRO A 213 6.92 -14.91 -25.17
C PRO A 213 6.89 -13.42 -24.78
N ASN A 214 5.87 -12.69 -25.25
CA ASN A 214 5.68 -11.29 -24.92
C ASN A 214 5.32 -11.11 -23.43
N ILE A 215 4.51 -12.01 -22.88
CA ILE A 215 4.18 -12.03 -21.46
C ILE A 215 5.46 -12.31 -20.65
N ALA A 216 6.22 -13.35 -20.99
CA ALA A 216 7.46 -13.72 -20.31
C ALA A 216 8.50 -12.58 -20.32
N LEU A 217 8.68 -11.89 -21.46
CA LEU A 217 9.55 -10.72 -21.54
C LEU A 217 9.06 -9.56 -20.66
N LYS A 218 7.73 -9.35 -20.58
CA LYS A 218 7.14 -8.36 -19.68
C LYS A 218 7.30 -8.76 -18.22
N THR A 219 7.11 -10.04 -17.87
CA THR A 219 7.36 -10.58 -16.53
C THR A 219 8.79 -10.34 -16.11
N TYR A 220 9.74 -10.63 -16.99
CA TYR A 220 11.16 -10.48 -16.72
C TYR A 220 11.53 -9.01 -16.43
N ARG A 221 10.93 -8.07 -17.16
CA ARG A 221 11.17 -6.63 -16.95
C ARG A 221 10.40 -6.06 -15.76
N ASN A 222 9.21 -6.57 -15.48
CA ASN A 222 8.36 -6.07 -14.41
C ASN A 222 7.55 -7.23 -13.80
N PRO A 223 8.12 -7.97 -12.82
CA PRO A 223 7.48 -9.15 -12.25
C PRO A 223 6.18 -8.79 -11.52
N LEU A 224 6.13 -7.60 -10.90
CA LEU A 224 4.94 -7.13 -10.22
C LEU A 224 3.73 -7.04 -11.16
N SER A 225 3.92 -6.73 -12.44
CA SER A 225 2.82 -6.55 -13.42
C SER A 225 1.92 -7.78 -13.65
N LEU A 226 2.33 -8.96 -13.17
CA LEU A 226 1.59 -10.21 -13.27
C LEU A 226 1.00 -10.72 -11.94
N ILE A 227 1.35 -10.08 -10.83
CA ILE A 227 1.01 -10.53 -9.49
C ILE A 227 -0.06 -9.61 -8.95
N ASP A 228 -1.24 -10.15 -8.67
CA ASP A 228 -2.20 -9.47 -7.80
C ASP A 228 -1.92 -9.87 -6.35
N ILE A 229 -2.02 -8.89 -5.47
CA ILE A 229 -1.67 -9.05 -4.05
C ILE A 229 -2.89 -8.68 -3.24
N TYR A 230 -3.32 -9.58 -2.36
CA TYR A 230 -4.32 -9.34 -1.34
C TYR A 230 -3.68 -9.49 0.04
N VAL A 231 -3.87 -8.50 0.89
CA VAL A 231 -3.34 -8.46 2.25
C VAL A 231 -4.51 -8.16 3.17
N PRO A 232 -5.11 -9.17 3.82
CA PRO A 232 -6.25 -8.98 4.72
C PRO A 232 -5.91 -8.05 5.89
N HIS A 233 -4.74 -8.26 6.48
CA HIS A 233 -4.21 -7.45 7.57
C HIS A 233 -2.70 -7.28 7.38
N ALA A 234 -2.23 -6.04 7.44
CA ALA A 234 -0.81 -5.72 7.47
C ALA A 234 -0.49 -4.69 8.53
N GLN A 235 0.56 -4.94 9.30
CA GLN A 235 1.10 -4.03 10.29
C GLN A 235 2.53 -3.66 9.91
N ILE A 236 2.83 -2.37 9.82
CA ILE A 236 4.17 -1.87 9.53
C ILE A 236 4.53 -0.88 10.63
N SER A 237 5.58 -1.17 11.38
CA SER A 237 6.05 -0.29 12.46
C SER A 237 7.49 0.16 12.21
N PHE A 238 7.81 1.37 12.69
CA PHE A 238 9.13 1.96 12.67
C PHE A 238 9.46 2.43 14.09
N SER A 239 10.53 1.87 14.67
CA SER A 239 10.95 2.18 16.03
C SER A 239 11.69 3.52 16.14
N ASP A 240 12.55 3.85 15.16
CA ASP A 240 13.20 5.16 15.02
C ASP A 240 12.84 5.76 13.65
N PHE A 241 11.75 6.53 13.64
CA PHE A 241 11.26 7.25 12.49
C PHE A 241 11.68 8.72 12.56
N ARG A 242 12.55 9.14 11.65
CA ARG A 242 13.02 10.52 11.55
C ARG A 242 12.36 11.22 10.39
N LEU A 243 11.59 12.28 10.67
CA LEU A 243 11.02 13.16 9.64
C LEU A 243 12.08 13.85 8.78
N ARG A 244 13.30 14.08 9.31
CA ARG A 244 14.42 14.66 8.55
C ARG A 244 15.12 13.65 7.65
N ASP A 245 15.28 12.41 8.12
CA ASP A 245 15.81 11.31 7.29
C ASP A 245 14.71 10.75 6.37
N ALA A 246 13.50 11.31 6.44
CA ALA A 246 12.57 11.34 5.32
C ALA A 246 13.17 12.24 4.22
N GLU A 247 14.32 11.81 3.68
CA GLU A 247 14.72 12.04 2.30
C GLU A 247 13.50 11.85 1.38
N LEU A 248 12.52 11.04 1.77
CA LEU A 248 11.16 10.99 1.22
C LEU A 248 10.39 12.29 1.11
N LEU A 249 10.33 13.18 2.12
CA LEU A 249 9.63 14.45 1.95
C LEU A 249 10.36 15.31 0.94
N HIS A 250 11.69 15.25 0.95
CA HIS A 250 12.51 15.92 -0.03
C HIS A 250 12.35 15.31 -1.43
N GLU A 251 12.46 14.00 -1.59
CA GLU A 251 12.30 13.21 -2.82
C GLU A 251 10.88 13.31 -3.35
N SER A 252 9.86 13.22 -2.48
CA SER A 252 8.46 13.41 -2.87
C SER A 252 8.20 14.84 -3.26
N ALA A 253 8.75 15.85 -2.57
CA ALA A 253 8.66 17.24 -2.99
C ALA A 253 9.42 17.50 -4.31
N VAL A 254 10.59 16.90 -4.50
CA VAL A 254 11.38 16.99 -5.74
C VAL A 254 10.64 16.29 -6.88
N LYS A 255 10.08 15.11 -6.65
CA LYS A 255 9.31 14.34 -7.63
C LYS A 255 7.97 15.01 -7.94
N LEU A 256 7.26 15.52 -6.92
CA LEU A 256 6.10 16.40 -7.05
C LEU A 256 6.45 17.59 -7.93
N ARG A 257 7.57 18.26 -7.66
CA ARG A 257 8.03 19.39 -8.45
C ARG A 257 8.36 18.98 -9.89
N GLN A 258 8.96 17.82 -10.11
CA GLN A 258 9.25 17.31 -11.45
C GLN A 258 7.97 16.97 -12.23
N GLU A 259 7.05 16.23 -11.62
CA GLU A 259 5.74 15.88 -12.19
C GLU A 259 4.91 17.15 -12.43
N TYR A 260 4.91 18.08 -11.49
CA TYR A 260 4.30 19.40 -11.62
C TYR A 260 4.86 20.17 -12.81
N ASN A 261 6.19 20.19 -12.99
CA ASN A 261 6.83 20.85 -14.13
C ASN A 261 6.47 20.17 -15.46
N GLN A 262 6.45 18.84 -15.50
CA GLN A 262 6.02 18.09 -16.69
C GLN A 262 4.54 18.34 -17.02
N PHE A 263 3.69 18.40 -16.00
CA PHE A 263 2.26 18.69 -16.17
C PHE A 263 2.02 20.13 -16.60
N THR A 264 2.72 21.10 -16.01
CA THR A 264 2.67 22.52 -16.38
C THR A 264 3.08 22.73 -17.83
N TYR A 265 4.10 22.00 -18.31
CA TYR A 265 4.49 22.03 -19.73
C TYR A 265 3.39 21.48 -20.65
N LYS A 266 2.68 20.44 -20.21
CA LYS A 266 1.62 19.78 -20.99
C LYS A 266 0.29 20.55 -20.97
N TYR A 267 0.00 21.26 -19.89
CA TYR A 267 -1.26 22.00 -19.65
C TYR A 267 -1.01 23.36 -18.98
N PRO A 268 -0.47 24.36 -19.70
CA PRO A 268 -0.24 25.67 -19.13
C PRO A 268 -1.56 26.33 -18.69
N GLY A 269 -1.63 26.81 -17.44
CA GLY A 269 -2.73 27.64 -16.91
C GLY A 269 -3.85 26.94 -16.12
N VAL A 270 -3.90 25.61 -16.08
CA VAL A 270 -4.96 24.89 -15.34
C VAL A 270 -4.67 24.78 -13.84
N LEU A 271 -3.41 24.53 -13.48
CA LEU A 271 -3.02 24.26 -12.08
C LEU A 271 -2.94 25.52 -11.21
N GLU A 272 -2.66 26.68 -11.80
CA GLU A 272 -2.58 27.95 -11.06
C GLU A 272 -3.92 28.26 -10.39
N ASN A 273 -5.03 27.95 -11.05
CA ASN A 273 -6.38 28.13 -10.49
C ASN A 273 -6.67 27.15 -9.35
N ILE A 274 -6.27 25.87 -9.47
CA ILE A 274 -6.54 24.83 -8.46
C ILE A 274 -5.72 25.08 -7.19
N ALA A 275 -4.45 25.47 -7.32
CA ALA A 275 -3.60 25.77 -6.17
C ALA A 275 -4.12 26.99 -5.38
N TRP A 276 -4.62 28.00 -6.09
CA TRP A 276 -5.27 29.17 -5.47
C TRP A 276 -6.56 28.78 -4.76
N ASP A 277 -7.40 27.93 -5.34
CA ASP A 277 -8.65 27.50 -4.71
C ASP A 277 -8.43 26.70 -3.42
N ILE A 278 -7.44 25.79 -3.40
CA ILE A 278 -7.09 25.02 -2.18
C ILE A 278 -6.51 25.94 -1.10
N PHE A 279 -5.59 26.85 -1.48
CA PHE A 279 -4.99 27.79 -0.54
C PHE A 279 -6.04 28.72 0.07
N ILE A 280 -6.90 29.32 -0.76
CA ILE A 280 -7.96 30.23 -0.30
C ILE A 280 -9.00 29.49 0.53
N GLY A 281 -9.39 28.28 0.12
CA GLY A 281 -10.30 27.45 0.92
C GLY A 281 -9.75 27.16 2.31
N HIS A 282 -8.46 26.84 2.42
CA HIS A 282 -7.83 26.55 3.70
C HIS A 282 -7.66 27.80 4.58
N VAL A 283 -7.28 28.94 3.98
CA VAL A 283 -7.17 30.22 4.69
C VAL A 283 -8.54 30.69 5.21
N LEU A 284 -9.58 30.57 4.39
CA LEU A 284 -10.95 30.95 4.80
C LEU A 284 -11.50 30.04 5.89
N SER A 285 -11.20 28.73 5.85
CA SER A 285 -11.61 27.80 6.91
C SER A 285 -10.97 28.13 8.26
N CYS A 286 -9.71 28.56 8.28
CA CYS A 286 -9.02 28.97 9.52
C CYS A 286 -9.48 30.33 10.07
N LEU A 287 -10.24 31.12 9.30
CA LEU A 287 -10.75 32.43 9.72
C LEU A 287 -12.21 32.38 10.18
N GLN A 288 -12.88 31.23 10.03
CA GLN A 288 -14.27 31.02 10.45
C GLN A 288 -14.41 30.35 11.83
N ASP A 289 -13.30 29.88 12.41
CA ASP A 289 -13.18 29.47 13.82
C ASP A 289 -12.62 30.62 14.68
#